data_AF-A0AAD6MAE5-F1
#
_entry.id   AF-A0AAD6MAE5-F1
#
_cell.length_a   1.000
_cell.length_b   1.000
_cell.length_c   1.000
_cell.angle_alpha   90.00
_cell.angle_beta   90.00
_cell.angle_gamma   90.00
#
_symmetry.space_group_name_H-M   'P 1'
#
loop_
_entity.id
_entity.type
_entity.pdbx_description
1 polymer ?
#
loop_
_entity_poly.entity_id
_entity_poly.type
_entity_poly.pdbx_seq_one_letter_code
_entity_poly.pdbx_strand_id
1 'polypeptide(L)'
;MILLTEFSIHVAEFFDATIAKGADVKLATNWIMGDIAAYMKNEKVSINDIKLNPQELAELIASIKGGTISVKIGKEIVDPAHIEKMVDKVLSENPKQLEQYRAGKTKIQGFFAGQVMKLSKGKANPGLLNKILQQKLNATS
;
A
#
# COMPACT_ATOMS: atom_id res chain seq x y z
N MET A 1 -11.47 -5.62 24.81
CA MET A 1 -12.37 -4.57 24.31
C MET A 1 -12.01 -3.34 25.11
N ILE A 2 -11.09 -2.50 24.65
CA ILE A 2 -11.37 -1.28 23.88
C ILE A 2 -10.04 -0.83 23.26
N LEU A 3 -9.92 -0.84 21.92
CA LEU A 3 -8.89 -0.11 21.16
C LEU A 3 -9.57 0.78 20.11
N LEU A 4 -10.81 1.19 20.39
CA LEU A 4 -11.67 2.00 19.50
C LEU A 4 -12.05 3.36 20.12
N THR A 5 -11.48 3.75 21.26
CA THR A 5 -11.90 4.97 22.00
C THR A 5 -10.87 6.10 22.00
N GLU A 6 -10.02 6.19 21.00
CA GLU A 6 -9.44 7.48 20.65
C GLU A 6 -9.66 7.67 19.16
N PHE A 7 -10.84 8.23 18.84
CA PHE A 7 -10.95 9.07 17.67
C PHE A 7 -9.99 10.23 17.91
N SER A 8 -8.71 10.05 17.59
CA SER A 8 -7.74 11.14 17.63
C SER A 8 -8.32 12.25 16.76
N ILE A 9 -8.19 13.50 17.19
CA ILE A 9 -8.68 14.66 16.43
C ILE A 9 -8.24 14.58 14.96
N HIS A 10 -7.03 14.09 14.72
CA HIS A 10 -6.48 13.86 13.39
C HIS A 10 -7.26 12.85 12.54
N VAL A 11 -7.82 11.79 13.14
CA VAL A 11 -8.65 10.81 12.42
C VAL A 11 -10.01 11.43 12.05
N ALA A 12 -10.57 12.26 12.94
CA ALA A 12 -11.78 13.02 12.65
C ALA A 12 -11.55 14.01 11.51
N GLU A 13 -10.48 14.80 11.58
CA GLU A 13 -10.10 15.77 10.55
C GLU A 13 -9.83 15.09 9.22
N PHE A 14 -9.15 13.94 9.23
CA PHE A 14 -8.90 13.16 8.01
C PHE A 14 -10.21 12.63 7.41
N PHE A 15 -11.13 12.14 8.23
CA PHE A 15 -12.44 11.69 7.79
C PHE A 15 -13.24 12.85 7.18
N ASP A 16 -13.39 13.96 7.91
CA ASP A 16 -14.15 15.13 7.44
C ASP A 16 -13.55 15.71 6.14
N ALA A 17 -12.22 15.80 6.06
CA ALA A 17 -11.53 16.19 4.84
C ALA A 17 -11.80 15.23 3.69
N THR A 18 -11.86 13.92 3.94
CA THR A 18 -12.16 12.91 2.91
C THR A 18 -13.60 13.05 2.41
N ILE A 19 -14.56 13.30 3.29
CA ILE A 19 -15.96 13.55 2.92
C ILE A 19 -16.09 14.86 2.13
N ALA A 20 -15.38 15.92 2.52
CA ALA A 20 -15.37 17.20 1.81
C ALA A 20 -14.86 17.09 0.36
N LYS A 21 -14.12 16.01 0.04
CA LYS A 21 -13.67 15.68 -1.33
C LYS A 21 -14.66 14.81 -2.12
N GLY A 22 -15.84 14.55 -1.58
CA GLY A 22 -16.91 13.81 -2.26
C GLY A 22 -16.86 12.29 -2.06
N ALA A 23 -16.09 11.81 -1.09
CA ALA A 23 -16.10 10.40 -0.74
C ALA A 23 -17.46 9.95 -0.20
N ASP A 24 -17.83 8.70 -0.49
CA ASP A 24 -18.99 8.08 0.11
C ASP A 24 -18.78 7.88 1.61
N VAL A 25 -19.68 8.42 2.44
CA VAL A 25 -19.58 8.40 3.90
C VAL A 25 -19.39 7.00 4.46
N LYS A 26 -20.15 6.03 3.96
CA LYS A 26 -20.09 4.66 4.47
C LYS A 26 -18.77 4.00 4.08
N LEU A 27 -18.31 4.20 2.85
CA LEU A 27 -17.05 3.65 2.40
C LEU A 27 -15.86 4.31 3.12
N ALA A 28 -15.86 5.63 3.27
CA ALA A 28 -14.83 6.36 4.02
C ALA A 28 -14.73 5.84 5.47
N THR A 29 -15.85 5.66 6.15
CA THR A 29 -15.89 5.07 7.50
C THR A 29 -15.26 3.67 7.52
N ASN A 30 -15.68 2.79 6.62
CA ASN A 30 -15.15 1.42 6.55
C ASN A 30 -13.64 1.40 6.29
N TRP A 31 -13.16 2.28 5.44
CA TRP A 31 -11.76 2.39 5.06
C TRP A 31 -10.88 2.94 6.20
N ILE A 32 -11.31 4.04 6.81
CA ILE A 32 -10.56 4.72 7.86
C ILE A 32 -10.55 3.87 9.14
N MET A 33 -11.70 3.37 9.57
CA MET A 33 -11.81 2.58 10.81
C MET A 33 -11.40 1.11 10.64
N GLY A 34 -11.36 0.61 9.41
CA GLY A 34 -10.97 -0.78 9.12
C GLY A 34 -9.51 -0.88 8.68
N ASP A 35 -9.26 -0.56 7.42
CA ASP A 35 -7.96 -0.80 6.77
C ASP A 35 -6.87 0.16 7.27
N ILE A 36 -7.15 1.47 7.31
CA ILE A 36 -6.18 2.47 7.77
C ILE A 36 -5.91 2.29 9.27
N ALA A 37 -6.93 2.01 10.08
CA ALA A 37 -6.74 1.70 11.50
C ALA A 37 -5.87 0.45 11.73
N ALA A 38 -6.07 -0.61 10.94
CA ALA A 38 -5.23 -1.80 11.02
C ALA A 38 -3.77 -1.49 10.62
N TYR A 39 -3.56 -0.65 9.59
CA TYR A 39 -2.25 -0.20 9.17
C TYR A 39 -1.53 0.60 10.26
N MET A 40 -2.18 1.63 10.82
CA MET A 40 -1.64 2.44 11.91
C MET A 40 -1.19 1.58 13.09
N LYS A 41 -2.00 0.58 13.45
CA LYS A 41 -1.67 -0.36 14.53
C LYS A 41 -0.46 -1.24 14.21
N ASN A 42 -0.36 -1.77 13.00
CA ASN A 42 0.72 -2.68 12.61
C ASN A 42 2.06 -1.96 12.49
N GLU A 43 2.06 -0.77 11.87
CA GLU A 43 3.27 0.02 11.66
C GLU A 43 3.59 0.93 12.85
N LYS A 44 2.68 1.03 13.84
CA LYS A 44 2.78 1.91 15.01
C LYS A 44 2.97 3.38 14.62
N VAL A 45 2.22 3.83 13.61
CA VAL A 45 2.26 5.19 13.05
C VAL A 45 0.95 5.94 13.30
N SER A 46 0.99 7.27 13.24
CA SER A 46 -0.21 8.12 13.30
C SER A 46 -0.82 8.33 11.91
N ILE A 47 -2.08 8.76 11.85
CA ILE A 47 -2.74 9.11 10.59
C ILE A 47 -2.09 10.29 9.86
N ASN A 48 -1.32 11.13 10.56
CA ASN A 48 -0.54 12.20 9.93
C ASN A 48 0.74 11.69 9.24
N ASP A 49 1.21 10.50 9.61
CA ASP A 49 2.45 9.93 9.09
C ASP A 49 2.20 9.03 7.86
N ILE A 50 0.93 8.75 7.53
CA ILE A 50 0.59 7.92 6.38
C ILE A 50 0.76 8.73 5.09
N LYS A 51 1.28 8.08 4.05
CA LYS A 51 1.46 8.72 2.72
C LYS A 51 0.14 8.99 1.99
N LEU A 52 -0.96 8.37 2.42
CA LEU A 52 -2.28 8.51 1.81
C LEU A 52 -2.99 9.74 2.38
N ASN A 53 -3.28 10.72 1.53
CA ASN A 53 -4.01 11.91 1.96
C ASN A 53 -5.54 11.80 1.71
N PRO A 54 -6.36 12.72 2.26
CA PRO A 54 -7.82 12.66 2.13
C PRO A 54 -8.34 12.72 0.67
N GLN A 55 -7.66 13.45 -0.21
CA GLN A 55 -8.01 13.57 -1.63
C GLN A 55 -7.80 12.21 -2.34
N GLU A 56 -6.65 11.59 -2.14
CA GLU A 56 -6.33 10.29 -2.74
C GLU A 56 -7.29 9.19 -2.25
N LEU A 57 -7.65 9.20 -0.96
CA LEU A 57 -8.63 8.27 -0.43
C LEU A 57 -10.02 8.50 -1.06
N ALA A 58 -10.44 9.75 -1.23
CA ALA A 58 -11.72 10.06 -1.86
C ALA A 58 -11.78 9.60 -3.33
N GLU A 59 -10.72 9.83 -4.10
CA GLU A 59 -10.60 9.38 -5.49
C GLU A 59 -10.60 7.85 -5.60
N LEU A 60 -9.94 7.18 -4.65
CA LEU A 60 -9.97 5.73 -4.54
C LEU A 60 -11.39 5.21 -4.26
N ILE A 61 -12.09 5.81 -3.30
CA ILE A 61 -13.48 5.46 -2.96
C ILE A 61 -14.40 5.70 -4.16
N ALA A 62 -14.23 6.80 -4.90
CA ALA A 62 -15.00 7.09 -6.10
C ALA A 62 -14.76 6.04 -7.19
N SER A 63 -13.50 5.64 -7.40
CA SER A 63 -13.13 4.60 -8.36
C SER A 63 -13.70 3.22 -8.00
N ILE A 64 -13.79 2.91 -6.70
CA ILE A 64 -14.44 1.70 -6.19
C ILE A 64 -15.95 1.75 -6.42
N LYS A 65 -16.59 2.87 -6.10
CA LYS A 65 -18.03 3.08 -6.28
C LYS A 65 -18.43 3.04 -7.75
N GLY A 66 -17.58 3.54 -8.65
CA GLY A 66 -17.76 3.47 -10.09
C GLY A 66 -17.57 2.08 -10.70
N GLY A 67 -17.20 1.07 -9.90
CA GLY A 67 -16.98 -0.30 -10.39
C GLY A 67 -15.70 -0.49 -11.19
N THR A 68 -14.92 0.58 -11.40
CA THR A 68 -13.62 0.56 -12.10
C THR A 68 -12.57 -0.23 -11.31
N ILE A 69 -12.63 -0.15 -9.98
CA ILE A 69 -11.68 -0.83 -9.08
C ILE A 69 -12.46 -1.66 -8.06
N SER A 70 -12.09 -2.92 -7.88
CA SER A 70 -12.69 -3.72 -6.79
C SER A 70 -12.16 -3.27 -5.42
N VAL A 71 -12.98 -3.35 -4.37
CA VAL A 71 -12.58 -3.06 -2.97
C VAL A 71 -11.28 -3.78 -2.59
N LYS A 72 -11.06 -4.99 -3.13
CA LYS A 72 -9.84 -5.77 -2.95
C LYS A 72 -8.59 -5.07 -3.51
N ILE A 73 -8.67 -4.51 -4.71
CA ILE A 73 -7.56 -3.82 -5.37
C ILE A 73 -7.26 -2.49 -4.68
N GLY A 74 -8.29 -1.79 -4.22
CA GLY A 74 -8.09 -0.54 -3.49
C GLY A 74 -7.27 -0.76 -2.21
N LYS A 75 -7.55 -1.85 -1.46
CA LYS A 75 -6.88 -2.16 -0.17
C LYS A 75 -5.37 -2.27 -0.29
N GLU A 76 -4.89 -2.59 -1.49
CA GLU A 76 -3.48 -2.78 -1.76
C GLU A 76 -2.75 -1.46 -2.09
N ILE A 77 -3.46 -0.38 -2.40
CA ILE A 77 -2.89 0.97 -2.67
C ILE A 77 -2.40 1.63 -1.38
N VAL A 78 -2.86 1.18 -0.21
CA VAL A 78 -2.50 1.75 1.11
C VAL A 78 -1.19 1.16 1.66
N ASP A 79 -0.67 0.08 1.06
CA ASP A 79 0.50 -0.64 1.55
C ASP A 79 1.83 -0.45 0.74
N PRO A 80 2.11 0.68 0.04
CA PRO A 80 3.35 0.81 -0.75
C PRO A 80 4.60 0.60 0.09
N ALA A 81 4.63 1.17 1.30
CA ALA A 81 5.80 1.10 2.19
C ALA A 81 6.11 -0.33 2.65
N HIS A 82 5.08 -1.16 2.84
CA HIS A 82 5.27 -2.56 3.23
C HIS A 82 5.73 -3.40 2.02
N ILE A 83 5.18 -3.13 0.83
CA ILE A 83 5.66 -3.72 -0.42
C ILE A 83 7.12 -3.32 -0.67
N GLU A 84 7.48 -2.05 -0.46
CA GLU A 84 8.86 -1.55 -0.53
C GLU A 84 9.77 -2.33 0.43
N LYS A 85 9.40 -2.47 1.71
CA LYS A 85 10.16 -3.26 2.70
C LYS A 85 10.35 -4.72 2.27
N MET A 86 9.31 -5.35 1.72
CA MET A 86 9.39 -6.72 1.22
C MET A 86 10.29 -6.85 0.00
N VAL A 87 10.23 -5.89 -0.92
CA VAL A 87 11.13 -5.81 -2.08
C VAL A 87 12.57 -5.66 -1.61
N ASP A 88 12.86 -4.71 -0.72
CA ASP A 88 14.20 -4.48 -0.17
C ASP A 88 14.77 -5.75 0.50
N LYS A 89 13.94 -6.44 1.30
CA LYS A 89 14.31 -7.72 1.92
C LYS A 89 14.66 -8.78 0.88
N VAL A 90 13.81 -8.95 -0.14
CA VAL A 90 14.03 -9.93 -1.21
C VAL A 90 15.29 -9.62 -2.00
N LEU A 91 15.56 -8.35 -2.33
CA LEU A 91 16.78 -7.96 -3.05
C LEU A 91 18.03 -8.22 -2.20
N SER A 92 17.99 -7.89 -0.90
CA SER A 92 19.10 -8.13 0.02
C SER A 92 19.39 -9.62 0.26
N GLU A 93 18.37 -10.48 0.23
CA GLU A 93 18.52 -11.93 0.40
C GLU A 93 18.99 -12.64 -0.88
N ASN A 94 18.95 -11.96 -2.03
CA ASN A 94 19.23 -12.55 -3.35
C ASN A 94 20.24 -11.71 -4.16
N PRO A 95 21.46 -11.45 -3.63
CA PRO A 95 22.43 -10.55 -4.26
C PRO A 95 22.90 -11.07 -5.63
N LYS A 96 23.09 -12.38 -5.79
CA LYS A 96 23.53 -12.98 -7.07
C LYS A 96 22.51 -12.76 -8.18
N GLN A 97 21.23 -12.88 -7.88
CA GLN A 97 20.14 -12.63 -8.83
C GLN A 97 20.05 -11.14 -9.18
N LEU A 98 20.33 -10.27 -8.22
CA LEU A 98 20.34 -8.82 -8.44
C LEU A 98 21.49 -8.43 -9.37
N GLU A 99 22.68 -8.99 -9.17
CA GLU A 99 23.82 -8.83 -10.09
C GLU A 99 23.49 -9.31 -11.51
N GLN A 100 22.87 -10.49 -11.63
CA GLN A 100 22.47 -11.02 -12.93
C GLN A 100 21.43 -10.13 -13.63
N TYR A 101 20.48 -9.57 -12.89
CA TYR A 101 19.51 -8.61 -13.42
C TYR A 101 20.23 -7.35 -13.94
N ARG A 102 21.14 -6.78 -13.12
CA ARG A 102 21.98 -5.63 -13.48
C ARG A 102 22.91 -5.91 -14.66
N ALA A 103 23.32 -7.16 -14.86
CA ALA A 103 24.05 -7.63 -16.04
C ALA A 103 23.17 -7.83 -17.29
N GLY A 104 21.90 -7.40 -17.26
CA GLY A 104 20.99 -7.41 -18.41
C GLY A 104 20.05 -8.61 -18.48
N LYS A 105 20.06 -9.54 -17.51
CA LYS A 105 19.11 -10.67 -17.47
C LYS A 105 17.76 -10.24 -16.90
N THR A 106 17.01 -9.45 -17.67
CA THR A 106 15.72 -8.87 -17.28
C THR A 106 14.64 -9.89 -16.88
N LYS A 107 14.73 -11.14 -17.37
CA LYS A 107 13.83 -12.24 -16.96
C LYS A 107 13.83 -12.52 -15.45
N ILE A 108 14.89 -12.13 -14.75
CA ILE A 108 15.02 -12.33 -13.29
C ILE A 108 14.04 -11.45 -12.50
N GLN A 109 13.49 -10.39 -13.09
CA GLN A 109 12.45 -9.58 -12.44
C GLN A 109 11.25 -10.43 -11.99
N GLY A 110 10.84 -11.42 -12.80
CA GLY A 110 9.74 -12.33 -12.44
C GLY A 110 10.05 -13.20 -11.23
N PHE A 111 11.33 -13.56 -11.01
CA PHE A 111 11.77 -14.27 -9.82
C PHE A 111 11.57 -13.41 -8.56
N PHE A 112 12.00 -12.15 -8.59
CA PHE A 112 11.81 -11.23 -7.46
C PHE A 112 10.34 -10.95 -7.16
N ALA A 113 9.53 -10.70 -8.19
CA ALA A 113 8.10 -10.53 -8.04
C ALA A 113 7.45 -11.76 -7.37
N GLY A 114 7.84 -12.98 -7.79
CA GLY A 114 7.36 -14.22 -7.19
C GLY A 114 7.74 -14.37 -5.71
N GLN A 115 8.97 -13.99 -5.32
CA GLN A 115 9.41 -14.04 -3.93
C GLN A 115 8.64 -13.06 -3.05
N VAL A 116 8.39 -11.84 -3.54
CA VAL A 116 7.60 -10.85 -2.80
C VAL A 116 6.14 -11.27 -2.69
N MET A 117 5.56 -11.86 -3.73
CA MET A 117 4.21 -12.45 -3.68
C MET A 117 4.12 -13.58 -2.65
N LYS A 118 5.16 -14.41 -2.52
CA LYS A 118 5.22 -15.46 -1.50
C LYS A 118 5.36 -14.88 -0.10
N LEU A 119 6.22 -13.88 0.09
CA LEU A 119 6.46 -13.22 1.38
C LEU A 119 5.21 -12.49 1.88
N SER A 120 4.50 -11.82 0.97
CA SER A 120 3.21 -11.16 1.25
C SER A 120 2.05 -12.14 1.44
N LYS A 121 2.25 -13.46 1.25
CA LYS A 121 1.20 -14.49 1.25
C LYS A 121 0.08 -14.17 0.25
N GLY A 122 0.43 -13.68 -0.92
CA GLY A 122 -0.49 -13.30 -1.99
C GLY A 122 -1.31 -12.04 -1.71
N LYS A 123 -0.89 -11.21 -0.74
CA LYS A 123 -1.57 -9.96 -0.39
C LYS A 123 -1.04 -8.72 -1.12
N ALA A 124 0.10 -8.85 -1.81
CA ALA A 124 0.66 -7.73 -2.57
C ALA A 124 -0.05 -7.57 -3.92
N ASN A 125 -0.37 -6.32 -4.28
CA ASN A 125 -0.93 -6.02 -5.59
C ASN A 125 0.13 -6.21 -6.68
N PRO A 126 -0.12 -7.01 -7.72
CA PRO A 126 0.84 -7.24 -8.79
C PRO A 126 1.26 -5.96 -9.53
N GLY A 127 0.34 -5.00 -9.74
CA GLY A 127 0.62 -3.75 -10.43
C GLY A 127 1.55 -2.83 -9.62
N LEU A 128 1.19 -2.56 -8.36
CA LEU A 128 1.99 -1.75 -7.46
C LEU A 128 3.34 -2.42 -7.14
N LEU A 129 3.34 -3.75 -6.92
CA LEU A 129 4.55 -4.54 -6.75
C LEU A 129 5.49 -4.37 -7.93
N ASN A 130 5.01 -4.56 -9.16
CA ASN A 130 5.84 -4.44 -10.36
C ASN A 130 6.41 -3.03 -10.50
N LYS A 131 5.62 -1.99 -10.19
CA LYS A 131 6.07 -0.60 -10.23
C LYS A 131 7.20 -0.34 -9.22
N ILE A 132 7.00 -0.72 -7.96
CA ILE A 132 7.99 -0.54 -6.89
C ILE A 132 9.25 -1.36 -7.18
N LEU A 133 9.09 -2.61 -7.59
CA LEU A 133 10.19 -3.51 -7.90
C LEU A 133 11.05 -2.95 -9.05
N GLN A 134 10.42 -2.45 -10.12
CA GLN A 134 11.13 -1.78 -11.21
C GLN A 134 11.88 -0.53 -10.75
N GLN A 135 11.25 0.31 -9.92
CA GLN A 135 11.91 1.50 -9.37
C GLN A 135 13.17 1.11 -8.57
N LYS A 136 13.09 0.10 -7.71
CA LYS A 136 14.21 -0.38 -6.88
C LYS A 136 15.32 -1.05 -7.70
N LEU A 137 14.95 -1.82 -8.72
CA LEU A 137 15.92 -2.50 -9.60
C LEU A 137 16.68 -1.51 -10.51
N ASN A 138 16.00 -0.46 -10.97
CA ASN A 138 16.57 0.57 -11.84
C ASN A 138 17.18 1.76 -11.08
N ALA A 139 16.95 1.88 -9.77
CA ALA A 139 17.64 2.84 -8.92
C ALA A 139 19.12 2.44 -8.83
N THR A 140 19.92 3.02 -9.72
CA THR A 140 21.38 3.00 -9.64
C THR A 140 21.78 3.94 -8.50
N SER A 141 22.33 3.40 -7.41
CA SER A 141 23.25 4.14 -6.54
C SER A 141 24.65 4.09 -7.12
#